data_AF-A0A653F8G1-F1
#
_entry.id   AF-A0A653F8G1-F1
#
_cell.length_a   1.000
_cell.length_b   1.000
_cell.length_c   1.000
_cell.angle_alpha   90.00
_cell.angle_beta   90.00
_cell.angle_gamma   90.00
#
_symmetry.space_group_name_H-M   'P 1'
#
loop_
_entity.id
_entity.type
_entity.pdbx_description
1 polymer ?
#
loop_
_entity_poly.entity_id
_entity_poly.type
_entity_poly.pdbx_seq_one_letter_code
_entity_poly.pdbx_strand_id
1 'polypeptide(L)'
;MGLAALCDFAIATPEAKFSFPEVEIGLAPVLVLAWLPQLVGRRQAMRLTATGASVDAGEAVALGLVTQVAEAGELDTQITALADGLRKRSPRVLAEIRDFLRVTDQATETQATEMARSRLVVGSLRRGRD
;
A
#
# COMPACT_ATOMS: atom_id res chain seq x y z
N MET A 1 -7.30 11.20 -1.28
CA MET A 1 -6.45 10.01 -1.50
C MET A 1 -5.23 9.89 -0.59
N GLY A 2 -4.60 10.98 -0.16
CA GLY A 2 -3.35 10.92 0.60
C GLY A 2 -3.34 9.99 1.82
N LEU A 3 -4.44 9.85 2.56
CA LEU A 3 -4.52 8.96 3.73
C LEU A 3 -4.65 7.48 3.36
N ALA A 4 -5.55 7.14 2.43
CA ALA A 4 -5.82 5.74 2.05
C ALA A 4 -4.59 5.06 1.43
N ALA A 5 -3.79 5.82 0.68
CA ALA A 5 -2.56 5.32 0.05
C ALA A 5 -1.40 5.12 1.03
N LEU A 6 -1.51 5.57 2.29
CA LEU A 6 -0.55 5.31 3.36
C LEU A 6 -0.90 4.04 4.17
N CYS A 7 -2.06 3.44 3.92
CA CYS A 7 -2.46 2.19 4.56
C CYS A 7 -1.76 0.99 3.90
N ASP A 8 -1.53 -0.08 4.67
CA ASP A 8 -0.95 -1.32 4.14
C ASP A 8 -1.91 -2.03 3.15
N PHE A 9 -3.23 -1.84 3.34
CA PHE A 9 -4.28 -2.36 2.47
C PHE A 9 -5.35 -1.29 2.23
N ALA A 10 -5.90 -1.25 1.02
CA ALA A 10 -7.03 -0.39 0.67
C ALA A 10 -8.05 -1.17 -0.16
N ILE A 11 -9.30 -1.22 0.30
CA ILE A 11 -10.42 -1.86 -0.39
C ILE A 11 -11.39 -0.75 -0.81
N ALA A 12 -11.74 -0.72 -2.10
CA ALA A 12 -12.62 0.29 -2.69
C ALA A 12 -14.00 -0.30 -3.03
N THR A 13 -15.04 0.53 -3.09
CA THR A 13 -16.28 0.14 -3.77
C THR A 13 -16.15 0.33 -5.29
N PRO A 14 -16.99 -0.32 -6.12
CA PRO A 14 -16.98 -0.11 -7.57
C PRO A 14 -17.19 1.35 -7.99
N GLU A 15 -17.95 2.11 -7.21
CA GLU A 15 -18.30 3.52 -7.49
C GLU A 15 -17.22 4.51 -7.05
N ALA A 16 -16.21 4.06 -6.30
CA ALA A 16 -15.16 4.91 -5.77
C ALA A 16 -14.36 5.60 -6.88
N LYS A 17 -14.00 6.86 -6.64
CA LYS A 17 -13.20 7.70 -7.53
C LYS A 17 -11.99 8.25 -6.78
N PHE A 18 -10.87 8.33 -7.47
CA PHE A 18 -9.58 8.65 -6.86
C PHE A 18 -8.84 9.71 -7.66
N SER A 19 -8.43 10.80 -7.00
CA SER A 19 -7.70 11.90 -7.62
C SER A 19 -6.76 12.60 -6.62
N PHE A 20 -5.89 13.45 -7.17
CA PHE A 20 -5.03 14.41 -6.44
C PHE A 20 -5.32 15.83 -6.98
N PRO A 21 -6.43 16.46 -6.53
CA PRO A 21 -6.97 17.69 -7.13
C PRO A 21 -6.24 18.96 -6.67
N GLU A 22 -5.17 18.86 -5.88
CA GLU A 22 -4.45 20.01 -5.33
C GLU A 22 -4.00 21.00 -6.43
N VAL A 23 -3.67 20.50 -7.63
CA VAL A 23 -3.29 21.34 -8.77
C VAL A 23 -4.39 22.30 -9.22
N GLU A 24 -5.67 21.91 -9.06
CA GLU A 24 -6.83 22.73 -9.42
C GLU A 24 -6.94 23.99 -8.54
N ILE A 25 -6.38 23.94 -7.33
CA ILE A 25 -6.33 25.07 -6.40
C ILE A 25 -4.94 25.73 -6.35
N GLY A 26 -4.07 25.44 -7.33
CA GLY A 26 -2.73 26.02 -7.43
C GLY A 26 -1.74 25.47 -6.39
N LEU A 27 -2.01 24.31 -5.82
CA LEU A 27 -1.17 23.67 -4.80
C LEU A 27 -0.49 22.42 -5.37
N ALA A 28 0.82 22.29 -5.16
CA ALA A 28 1.52 21.06 -5.51
C ALA A 28 1.30 19.96 -4.45
N PRO A 29 0.91 18.73 -4.83
CA PRO A 29 0.72 17.62 -3.89
C PRO A 29 2.06 16.99 -3.47
N VAL A 30 2.96 17.79 -2.90
CA VAL A 30 4.36 17.41 -2.64
C VAL A 30 4.51 16.26 -1.63
N LEU A 31 3.63 16.18 -0.63
CA LEU A 31 3.63 15.08 0.34
C LEU A 31 3.33 13.74 -0.33
N VAL A 32 2.36 13.74 -1.25
CA VAL A 32 1.96 12.55 -2.02
C VAL A 32 3.10 12.10 -2.93
N LEU A 33 3.79 13.06 -3.56
CA LEU A 33 4.90 12.78 -4.46
C LEU A 33 6.11 12.11 -3.79
N ALA A 34 6.20 12.11 -2.46
CA ALA A 34 7.24 11.39 -1.73
C ALA A 34 7.13 9.85 -1.88
N TRP A 35 5.93 9.33 -2.10
CA TRP A 35 5.66 7.88 -2.13
C TRP A 35 4.90 7.44 -3.39
N LEU A 36 4.09 8.29 -4.00
CA LEU A 36 3.24 7.93 -5.14
C LEU A 36 4.00 7.30 -6.32
N PRO A 37 5.19 7.80 -6.74
CA PRO A 37 5.95 7.17 -7.82
C PRO A 37 6.36 5.73 -7.55
N GLN A 38 6.47 5.32 -6.29
CA GLN A 38 6.80 3.94 -5.89
C GLN A 38 5.59 3.01 -6.06
N LEU A 39 4.37 3.54 -5.90
CA LEU A 39 3.13 2.79 -6.12
C LEU A 39 2.78 2.68 -7.61
N VAL A 40 2.63 3.82 -8.29
CA VAL A 40 2.04 3.88 -9.64
C VAL A 40 3.07 4.05 -10.76
N GLY A 41 4.34 4.22 -10.42
CA GLY A 41 5.41 4.59 -11.34
C GLY A 41 5.44 6.08 -11.67
N ARG A 42 6.62 6.58 -12.05
CA ARG A 42 6.89 8.02 -12.27
C ARG A 42 5.92 8.69 -13.25
N ARG A 43 5.56 8.03 -14.36
CA ARG A 43 4.71 8.61 -15.42
C ARG A 43 3.27 8.80 -14.94
N GLN A 44 2.73 7.79 -14.24
CA GLN A 44 1.37 7.87 -13.72
C GLN A 44 1.29 8.84 -12.55
N ALA A 45 2.32 8.88 -11.68
CA ALA A 45 2.39 9.88 -10.62
C ALA A 45 2.29 11.30 -11.21
N MET A 46 3.10 11.60 -12.23
CA MET A 46 3.03 12.89 -12.93
C MET A 46 1.65 13.15 -13.53
N ARG A 47 1.07 12.19 -14.26
CA ARG A 47 -0.26 12.35 -14.86
C ARG A 47 -1.30 12.69 -13.80
N LEU A 48 -1.38 11.90 -12.73
CA LEU A 48 -2.41 12.05 -11.70
C LEU A 48 -2.26 13.38 -10.95
N THR A 49 -1.04 13.78 -10.59
CA THR A 49 -0.82 14.99 -9.78
C THR A 49 -0.80 16.28 -10.60
N ALA A 50 -0.33 16.24 -11.85
CA ALA A 50 -0.22 17.45 -12.67
C ALA A 50 -1.52 17.78 -13.42
N THR A 51 -2.36 16.78 -13.70
CA THR A 51 -3.64 16.99 -14.38
C THR A 51 -4.84 17.02 -13.43
N GLY A 52 -4.68 16.54 -12.20
CA GLY A 52 -5.80 16.35 -11.27
C GLY A 52 -6.76 15.23 -11.68
N ALA A 53 -6.43 14.45 -12.72
CA ALA A 53 -7.33 13.45 -13.29
C ALA A 53 -7.83 12.46 -12.22
N SER A 54 -9.14 12.21 -12.27
CA SER A 54 -9.77 11.16 -11.48
C SER A 54 -9.69 9.82 -12.20
N VAL A 55 -9.37 8.77 -11.45
CA VAL A 55 -9.42 7.38 -11.90
C VAL A 55 -10.54 6.64 -11.18
N ASP A 56 -11.07 5.60 -11.80
CA ASP A 56 -12.07 4.72 -11.20
C ASP A 56 -11.44 3.60 -10.36
N ALA A 57 -12.29 2.80 -9.71
CA ALA A 57 -11.82 1.72 -8.85
C ALA A 57 -11.02 0.65 -9.59
N GLY A 58 -11.38 0.32 -10.83
CA GLY A 58 -10.67 -0.67 -11.64
C GLY A 58 -9.28 -0.18 -12.04
N GLU A 59 -9.18 1.05 -12.55
CA GLU A 59 -7.90 1.67 -12.87
C GLU A 59 -7.03 1.85 -11.62
N ALA A 60 -7.63 2.21 -10.47
CA ALA A 60 -6.88 2.35 -9.22
C ALA A 60 -6.24 1.02 -8.76
N VAL A 61 -6.90 -0.12 -8.97
CA VAL A 61 -6.28 -1.44 -8.70
C VAL A 61 -5.12 -1.68 -9.66
N ALA A 62 -5.33 -1.43 -10.96
CA ALA A 62 -4.30 -1.64 -11.98
C ALA A 62 -3.06 -0.76 -11.76
N LEU A 63 -3.25 0.43 -11.20
CA LEU A 63 -2.17 1.35 -10.84
C LEU A 63 -1.52 1.01 -9.48
N GLY A 64 -2.13 0.16 -8.65
CA GLY A 64 -1.65 -0.13 -7.30
C GLY A 64 -2.01 0.93 -6.25
N LEU A 65 -2.98 1.82 -6.54
CA LEU A 65 -3.51 2.79 -5.57
C LEU A 65 -4.43 2.15 -4.52
N VAL A 66 -5.09 1.06 -4.90
CA VAL A 66 -5.91 0.24 -4.00
C VAL A 66 -5.58 -1.23 -4.20
N THR A 67 -5.72 -2.03 -3.15
CA THR A 67 -5.41 -3.47 -3.17
C THR A 67 -6.45 -4.25 -3.97
N GLN A 68 -7.73 -3.90 -3.83
CA GLN A 68 -8.83 -4.56 -4.53
C GLN A 68 -10.09 -3.69 -4.57
N VAL A 69 -11.02 -4.07 -5.45
CA VAL A 69 -12.42 -3.58 -5.43
C VAL A 69 -13.27 -4.64 -4.75
N ALA A 70 -14.14 -4.23 -3.83
CA ALA A 70 -15.13 -5.11 -3.25
C ALA A 70 -16.27 -5.35 -4.24
N GLU A 71 -16.93 -6.50 -4.11
CA GLU A 71 -18.17 -6.77 -4.83
C GLU A 71 -19.25 -5.78 -4.37
N ALA A 72 -20.22 -5.51 -5.25
CA ALA A 72 -21.28 -4.54 -4.98
C ALA A 72 -22.06 -4.91 -3.70
N GLY A 73 -22.05 -4.01 -2.71
CA GLY A 73 -22.70 -4.23 -1.42
C GLY A 73 -21.93 -5.12 -0.43
N GLU A 74 -20.72 -5.58 -0.76
CA GLU A 74 -19.95 -6.50 0.10
C GLU A 74 -18.72 -5.86 0.78
N LEU A 75 -18.58 -4.54 0.74
CA LEU A 75 -17.40 -3.85 1.27
C LEU A 75 -17.09 -4.25 2.72
N ASP A 76 -18.06 -4.12 3.63
CA ASP A 76 -17.86 -4.44 5.06
C ASP A 76 -17.56 -5.92 5.29
N THR A 77 -18.19 -6.80 4.52
CA THR A 77 -17.95 -8.25 4.57
C THR A 77 -16.51 -8.57 4.18
N GLN A 78 -16.01 -7.99 3.10
CA GLN A 78 -14.64 -8.23 2.63
C GLN A 78 -13.60 -7.60 3.56
N ILE A 79 -13.86 -6.41 4.10
CA ILE A 79 -13.03 -5.79 5.15
C ILE A 79 -12.95 -6.70 6.38
N THR A 80 -14.09 -7.20 6.85
CA THR A 80 -14.16 -8.09 8.02
C THR A 80 -13.39 -9.38 7.77
N ALA A 81 -13.58 -10.00 6.59
CA ALA A 81 -12.85 -11.21 6.21
C ALA A 81 -11.33 -11.01 6.20
N LEU A 82 -10.84 -9.88 5.66
CA LEU A 82 -9.42 -9.53 5.69
C LEU A 82 -8.93 -9.35 7.13
N ALA A 83 -9.65 -8.56 7.94
CA ALA A 83 -9.29 -8.30 9.32
C ALA A 83 -9.24 -9.59 10.16
N ASP A 84 -10.20 -10.49 9.99
CA ASP A 84 -10.23 -11.79 10.67
C ASP A 84 -9.12 -12.72 10.20
N GLY A 85 -8.74 -12.66 8.92
CA GLY A 85 -7.57 -13.34 8.40
C GLY A 85 -6.27 -12.86 9.07
N LEU A 86 -6.12 -11.55 9.28
CA LEU A 86 -4.97 -10.94 9.93
C LEU A 86 -4.92 -11.24 11.44
N ARG A 87 -6.07 -11.23 12.13
CA ARG A 87 -6.18 -11.58 13.57
C ARG A 87 -5.70 -12.99 13.90
N LYS A 88 -5.73 -13.90 12.94
CA LYS A 88 -5.23 -15.28 13.07
C LYS A 88 -3.70 -15.39 12.96
N ARG A 89 -2.98 -14.28 12.73
CA ARG A 89 -1.52 -14.25 12.58
C ARG A 89 -0.86 -13.64 13.82
N SER A 90 0.40 -14.00 14.06
CA SER A 90 1.18 -13.40 15.14
C SER A 90 1.36 -11.90 14.90
N PRO A 91 0.96 -11.01 15.82
CA PRO A 91 1.14 -9.56 15.68
C PRO A 91 2.61 -9.17 15.48
N ARG A 92 3.53 -9.92 16.13
CA ARG A 92 4.98 -9.76 15.93
C ARG A 92 5.38 -10.02 14.48
N VAL A 93 4.89 -11.11 13.89
CA VAL A 93 5.22 -11.46 12.51
C VAL A 93 4.65 -10.44 11.53
N LEU A 94 3.42 -9.96 11.75
CA LEU A 94 2.83 -8.90 10.93
C LEU A 94 3.66 -7.60 11.00
N ALA A 95 4.12 -7.21 12.19
CA ALA A 95 5.01 -6.07 12.36
C ALA A 95 6.36 -6.28 11.66
N GLU A 96 6.97 -7.47 11.81
CA GLU A 96 8.24 -7.81 11.16
C GLU A 96 8.14 -7.73 9.62
N ILE A 97 7.00 -8.14 9.03
CA ILE A 97 6.73 -8.02 7.58
C ILE A 97 6.69 -6.55 7.16
N ARG A 98 5.83 -5.75 7.80
CA ARG A 98 5.67 -4.32 7.50
C ARG A 98 6.97 -3.55 7.66
N ASP A 99 7.69 -3.81 8.74
CA ASP A 99 8.96 -3.14 9.05
C ASP A 99 10.10 -3.63 8.14
N PHE A 100 9.96 -4.78 7.46
CA PHE A 100 10.91 -5.18 6.43
C PHE A 100 10.64 -4.46 5.12
N LEU A 101 9.37 -4.42 4.66
CA LEU A 101 8.97 -3.70 3.45
C LEU A 101 9.46 -2.24 3.45
N ARG A 102 9.20 -1.51 4.54
CA ARG A 102 9.62 -0.10 4.68
C ARG A 102 11.12 0.13 4.57
N VAL A 103 11.93 -0.82 5.04
CA VAL A 103 13.39 -0.67 5.00
C VAL A 103 13.93 -1.10 3.64
N THR A 104 13.25 -2.02 2.95
CA THR A 104 13.66 -2.48 1.62
C THR A 104 13.27 -1.52 0.49
N ASP A 105 12.30 -0.61 0.70
CA ASP A 105 11.89 0.37 -0.32
C ASP A 105 13.04 1.24 -0.87
N GLN A 106 14.10 1.40 -0.08
CA GLN A 106 15.29 2.19 -0.46
C GLN A 106 16.55 1.33 -0.60
N ALA A 107 16.42 0.01 -0.52
CA ALA A 107 17.53 -0.92 -0.58
C ALA A 107 17.72 -1.46 -2.01
N THR A 108 18.97 -1.73 -2.39
CA THR A 108 19.23 -2.60 -3.55
C THR A 108 18.81 -4.03 -3.25
N GLU A 109 18.61 -4.83 -4.30
CA GLU A 109 18.29 -6.27 -4.14
C GLU A 109 19.35 -7.00 -3.28
N THR A 110 20.63 -6.68 -3.48
CA THR A 110 21.73 -7.23 -2.67
C THR A 110 21.59 -6.85 -1.19
N GLN A 111 21.34 -5.57 -0.89
CA GLN A 111 21.15 -5.10 0.48
C GLN A 111 19.92 -5.75 1.14
N ALA A 112 18.80 -5.83 0.42
CA ALA A 112 17.59 -6.48 0.90
C ALA A 112 17.83 -7.96 1.21
N THR A 113 18.57 -8.67 0.34
CA THR A 113 18.90 -10.09 0.52
C THR A 113 19.80 -10.31 1.74
N GLU A 114 20.81 -9.47 1.94
CA GLU A 114 21.70 -9.53 3.11
C GLU A 114 20.92 -9.30 4.42
N MET A 115 20.06 -8.29 4.45
CA MET A 115 19.20 -8.00 5.59
C MET A 115 18.23 -9.15 5.89
N ALA A 116 17.68 -9.79 4.86
CA ALA A 116 16.79 -10.93 4.99
C ALA A 116 17.46 -12.10 5.73
N ARG A 117 18.74 -12.40 5.42
CA ARG A 117 19.47 -13.52 6.08
C ARG A 117 19.48 -13.36 7.59
N SER A 118 19.87 -12.19 8.10
CA SER A 118 19.94 -11.92 9.54
C SER A 118 18.56 -12.01 10.21
N ARG A 119 17.52 -11.43 9.59
CA ARG A 119 16.16 -11.47 10.13
C ARG A 119 15.57 -12.88 10.13
N LEU A 120 15.85 -13.70 9.12
CA LEU A 120 15.40 -15.09 9.05
C LEU A 120 16.03 -15.97 10.14
N VAL A 121 17.31 -15.78 10.46
CA VAL A 121 17.96 -16.50 11.58
C VAL A 121 17.33 -16.11 12.91
N VAL A 122 17.10 -14.83 13.16
CA VAL A 122 16.42 -14.38 14.39
C VAL A 122 14.98 -14.89 14.45
N GLY A 123 14.26 -14.84 13.32
CA GLY A 123 12.89 -15.35 13.22
C GLY A 123 12.78 -16.85 13.47
N SER A 124 13.74 -17.65 12.98
CA SER A 124 13.75 -19.11 13.19
C SER A 124 14.01 -19.49 14.65
N LEU A 125 14.91 -18.78 15.33
CA LEU A 125 15.17 -18.97 16.77
C LEU A 125 13.95 -18.63 17.64
N ARG A 126 13.13 -17.65 17.21
CA ARG A 126 11.92 -17.23 17.92
C ARG A 126 10.72 -18.15 17.67
N ARG A 127 10.71 -18.93 16.58
CA ARG A 127 9.57 -19.80 16.18
C ARG A 127 9.18 -20.83 17.26
N GLY A 128 10.14 -21.29 18.08
CA GLY A 128 9.89 -22.29 19.12
C GLY A 128 9.62 -21.73 20.51
N ARG A 129 9.40 -20.42 20.66
CA ARG A 129 9.19 -19.75 21.97
C ARG A 129 7.82 -19.09 22.13
N ASP A 130 6.96 -19.21 21.12
CA ASP A 130 5.56 -18.77 21.10
C ASP A 130 4.64 -20.01 21.10
#